data_AF-A0AAV7NEX8-F1
#
_entry.id   AF-A0AAV7NEX8-F1
#
_cell.length_a   1.000
_cell.length_b   1.000
_cell.length_c   1.000
_cell.angle_alpha   90.00
_cell.angle_beta   90.00
_cell.angle_gamma   90.00
#
_symmetry.space_group_name_H-M   'P 1'
#
loop_
_entity.id
_entity.type
_entity.pdbx_description
1 polymer ?
#
loop_
_entity_poly.entity_id
_entity_poly.type
_entity_poly.pdbx_seq_one_letter_code
_entity_poly.pdbx_strand_id
1 'polypeptide(L)'
;MELRSLSDHAALSLTMTLPTVCRPFGPWQIHVTLLHRPELVTQVPRALTNFLELNDTPDICISTLWDTLKATTRGELITISVADNKCHCEKREHLSRKGRELEHMHLRTGTPKILCQLEATHKQLVGLDLDKAEYATLRFRHTFYIGGDKCGWVLEHSNRQGRYIPWRQ
;
A
#
# COMPACT_ATOMS: atom_id res chain seq x y z
N MET A 1 -49.84 -9.22 -13.39
CA MET A 1 -49.76 -9.49 -14.83
C MET A 1 -48.46 -10.25 -15.05
N GLU A 2 -48.52 -11.58 -15.03
CA GLU A 2 -47.33 -12.45 -15.01
C GLU A 2 -46.74 -12.56 -16.42
N LEU A 3 -45.43 -12.33 -16.52
CA LEU A 3 -44.65 -12.53 -17.74
C LEU A 3 -44.45 -14.03 -17.95
N ARG A 4 -45.21 -14.65 -18.86
CA ARG A 4 -44.93 -16.01 -19.35
C ARG A 4 -43.69 -15.98 -20.24
N SER A 5 -42.60 -16.53 -19.72
CA SER A 5 -41.40 -16.86 -20.51
C SER A 5 -41.71 -18.04 -21.43
N LEU A 6 -41.43 -17.91 -22.73
CA LEU A 6 -41.51 -18.98 -23.74
C LEU A 6 -40.24 -19.85 -23.79
N SER A 7 -39.36 -19.73 -22.79
CA SER A 7 -38.11 -20.50 -22.68
C SER A 7 -38.34 -21.71 -21.77
N ASP A 8 -37.81 -22.86 -22.18
CA ASP A 8 -37.69 -24.11 -21.43
C ASP A 8 -36.68 -24.04 -20.27
N HIS A 9 -35.98 -22.91 -20.13
CA HIS A 9 -35.12 -22.62 -18.99
C HIS A 9 -35.89 -21.89 -17.88
N ALA A 10 -35.84 -22.44 -16.67
CA ALA A 10 -36.38 -21.80 -15.47
C ALA A 10 -35.66 -20.47 -15.18
N ALA A 11 -36.42 -19.40 -14.95
CA ALA A 11 -35.85 -18.09 -14.65
C ALA A 11 -35.16 -18.12 -13.28
N LEU A 12 -33.83 -17.94 -13.27
CA LEU A 12 -33.05 -17.75 -12.05
C LEU A 12 -33.02 -16.26 -11.72
N SER A 13 -33.50 -15.90 -10.53
CA SER A 13 -33.40 -14.53 -10.01
C SER A 13 -32.36 -14.50 -8.89
N LEU A 14 -31.34 -13.65 -9.04
CA LEU A 14 -30.35 -13.37 -8.00
C LEU A 14 -30.64 -11.99 -7.41
N THR A 15 -31.08 -11.95 -6.16
CA THR A 15 -31.19 -10.71 -5.40
C THR A 15 -29.98 -10.60 -4.47
N MET A 16 -29.12 -9.62 -4.73
CA MET A 16 -27.91 -9.41 -3.92
C MET A 16 -27.94 -8.02 -3.28
N THR A 17 -27.88 -7.98 -1.95
CA THR A 17 -27.85 -6.74 -1.18
C THR A 17 -26.39 -6.30 -1.03
N LEU A 18 -25.96 -5.35 -1.85
CA LEU A 18 -24.64 -4.76 -1.72
C LEU A 18 -24.63 -3.74 -0.56
N PRO A 19 -23.62 -3.75 0.31
CA PRO A 19 -23.49 -2.72 1.34
C PRO A 19 -23.40 -1.34 0.66
N THR A 20 -24.34 -0.45 0.98
CA THR A 20 -24.38 0.94 0.49
C THR A 20 -23.18 1.76 0.93
N VAL A 21 -22.52 1.34 2.02
CA VAL A 21 -21.26 1.91 2.48
C VAL A 21 -20.10 1.16 1.82
N CYS A 22 -19.95 1.30 0.51
CA CYS A 22 -18.60 1.29 -0.02
C CYS A 22 -17.91 2.50 0.61
N ARG A 23 -16.99 2.30 1.57
CA ARG A 23 -15.97 3.33 1.80
C ARG A 23 -15.48 3.68 0.40
N PRO A 24 -15.56 4.93 -0.05
CA PRO A 24 -15.04 5.27 -1.36
C PRO A 24 -13.59 4.81 -1.35
N PHE A 25 -13.31 3.75 -2.10
CA PHE A 25 -11.94 3.28 -2.27
C PHE A 25 -11.25 4.48 -2.90
N GLY A 26 -10.42 5.15 -2.12
CA GLY A 26 -9.58 6.21 -2.66
C GLY A 26 -8.81 5.62 -3.84
N PRO A 27 -8.48 6.43 -4.86
CA PRO A 27 -7.66 5.96 -5.96
C PRO A 27 -6.42 5.29 -5.35
N TRP A 28 -6.11 4.09 -5.84
CA TRP A 28 -4.88 3.41 -5.41
C TRP A 28 -3.69 4.30 -5.74
N GLN A 29 -2.78 4.41 -4.80
CA GLN A 29 -1.63 5.29 -4.87
C GLN A 29 -0.38 4.47 -4.63
N ILE A 30 0.55 4.56 -5.57
CA ILE A 30 1.85 3.89 -5.50
C ILE A 30 2.71 4.50 -4.38
N HIS A 31 3.47 3.63 -3.71
CA HIS A 31 4.51 4.03 -2.77
C HIS A 31 5.70 4.59 -3.56
N VAL A 32 5.83 5.92 -3.68
CA VAL A 32 6.83 6.54 -4.58
C VAL A 32 8.28 6.21 -4.21
N THR A 33 8.58 5.94 -2.95
CA THR A 33 9.92 5.50 -2.52
C THR A 33 10.22 4.05 -2.95
N LEU A 34 9.19 3.27 -3.31
CA LEU A 34 9.37 1.93 -3.89
C LEU A 34 10.02 2.00 -5.28
N LEU A 35 9.78 3.09 -6.03
CA LEU A 35 10.32 3.25 -7.38
C LEU A 35 11.85 3.34 -7.43
N HIS A 36 12.47 3.70 -6.31
CA HIS A 36 13.94 3.79 -6.20
C HIS A 36 14.59 2.44 -5.86
N ARG A 37 13.80 1.37 -5.72
CA ARG A 37 14.29 0.06 -5.33
C ARG A 37 14.82 -0.72 -6.53
N PRO A 38 16.04 -1.30 -6.43
CA PRO A 38 16.66 -2.02 -7.55
C PRO A 38 15.83 -3.25 -7.99
N GLU A 39 15.08 -3.86 -7.06
CA GLU A 39 14.18 -4.98 -7.35
C GLU A 39 13.06 -4.56 -8.30
N LEU A 40 12.51 -3.36 -8.13
CA LEU A 40 11.42 -2.87 -8.97
C LEU A 40 11.92 -2.56 -10.39
N VAL A 41 13.12 -2.00 -10.51
CA VAL A 41 13.77 -1.67 -11.79
C VAL A 41 14.02 -2.91 -12.64
N THR A 42 14.15 -4.09 -12.03
CA THR A 42 14.41 -5.35 -12.75
C THR A 42 13.13 -6.18 -12.94
N GLN A 43 12.27 -6.26 -11.92
CA GLN A 43 11.08 -7.11 -11.94
C GLN A 43 9.95 -6.55 -12.82
N VAL A 44 9.68 -5.24 -12.74
CA VAL A 44 8.55 -4.63 -13.48
C VAL A 44 8.77 -4.68 -15.00
N PRO A 45 9.95 -4.30 -15.55
CA PRO A 45 10.19 -4.43 -16.98
C PRO A 45 10.11 -5.87 -17.46
N ARG A 46 10.64 -6.82 -16.68
CA ARG A 46 10.54 -8.25 -17.02
C ARG A 46 9.10 -8.74 -17.07
N ALA A 47 8.29 -8.38 -16.06
CA ALA A 47 6.86 -8.75 -16.04
C ALA A 47 6.10 -8.13 -17.21
N LEU A 48 6.42 -6.88 -17.56
CA LEU A 48 5.87 -6.16 -18.71
C LEU A 48 6.23 -6.84 -20.04
N THR A 49 7.50 -7.18 -20.26
CA THR A 49 7.95 -7.89 -21.46
C THR A 49 7.27 -9.25 -21.60
N ASN A 50 7.27 -10.05 -20.53
CA ASN A 50 6.59 -11.34 -20.52
C ASN A 50 5.09 -11.21 -20.83
N PHE A 51 4.44 -10.17 -20.29
CA PHE A 51 3.03 -9.92 -20.54
C PHE A 51 2.77 -9.61 -22.02
N LEU A 52 3.56 -8.72 -22.61
CA LEU A 52 3.39 -8.34 -24.02
C LEU A 52 3.67 -9.51 -24.96
N GLU A 53 4.72 -10.30 -24.73
CA GLU A 53 5.02 -11.49 -25.53
C GLU A 53 3.89 -12.52 -25.56
N LEU A 54 3.12 -12.62 -24.48
CA LEU A 54 2.03 -13.59 -24.34
C LEU A 54 0.66 -13.08 -24.83
N ASN A 55 0.44 -11.76 -24.81
CA ASN A 55 -0.88 -11.16 -24.99
C ASN A 55 -0.97 -10.20 -26.19
N ASP A 56 0.14 -9.82 -26.82
CA ASP A 56 0.12 -8.99 -28.03
C ASP A 56 -0.13 -9.86 -29.27
N THR A 57 -1.38 -10.31 -29.41
CA THR A 57 -1.86 -11.08 -30.57
C THR A 57 -2.76 -10.21 -31.44
N PRO A 58 -2.82 -10.46 -32.76
CA PRO A 58 -3.65 -9.68 -33.68
C PRO A 58 -5.16 -9.73 -33.37
N ASP A 59 -5.60 -10.72 -32.60
CA ASP A 59 -7.00 -10.89 -32.21
C ASP A 59 -7.42 -10.00 -31.03
N ILE A 60 -6.47 -9.42 -30.30
CA ILE A 60 -6.74 -8.64 -29.09
C ILE A 60 -6.79 -7.14 -29.42
N CYS A 61 -7.84 -6.48 -28.95
CA CYS A 61 -7.95 -5.04 -29.07
C CYS A 61 -6.91 -4.33 -28.18
N ILE A 62 -6.29 -3.28 -28.72
CA ILE A 62 -5.29 -2.45 -28.02
C ILE A 62 -5.82 -1.91 -26.68
N SER A 63 -7.11 -1.57 -26.58
CA SER A 63 -7.70 -1.10 -25.32
C SER A 63 -7.68 -2.17 -24.25
N THR A 64 -8.08 -3.41 -24.61
CA THR A 64 -8.05 -4.56 -23.72
C THR A 64 -6.63 -4.90 -23.31
N LEU A 65 -5.68 -4.87 -24.25
CA LEU A 65 -4.26 -5.07 -23.97
C LEU A 65 -3.72 -4.03 -22.98
N TRP A 66 -4.07 -2.76 -23.17
CA TRP A 66 -3.66 -1.68 -22.26
C TRP A 66 -4.29 -1.79 -20.87
N ASP A 67 -5.58 -2.11 -20.78
CA ASP A 67 -6.29 -2.25 -19.52
C ASP A 67 -5.77 -3.43 -18.69
N THR A 68 -5.58 -4.57 -19.35
CA THR A 68 -4.99 -5.76 -18.73
C THR A 68 -3.55 -5.53 -18.33
N LEU A 69 -2.76 -4.84 -19.15
CA LEU A 69 -1.38 -4.51 -18.81
C LEU A 69 -1.27 -3.64 -17.55
N LYS A 70 -2.09 -2.59 -17.45
CA LYS A 70 -2.14 -1.74 -16.25
C LYS A 70 -2.54 -2.55 -15.01
N ALA A 71 -3.49 -3.47 -15.14
CA ALA A 71 -3.92 -4.33 -14.04
C ALA A 71 -2.78 -5.25 -13.58
N THR A 72 -2.09 -5.91 -14.51
CA THR A 72 -0.92 -6.76 -14.23
C THR A 72 0.18 -5.98 -13.55
N THR A 73 0.57 -4.83 -14.11
CA THR A 73 1.61 -3.96 -13.55
C THR A 73 1.27 -3.50 -12.14
N ARG A 74 0.00 -3.15 -11.90
CA ARG A 74 -0.47 -2.78 -10.56
C ARG A 74 -0.40 -3.96 -9.59
N GLY A 75 -0.73 -5.17 -10.04
CA GLY A 75 -0.60 -6.40 -9.25
C GLY A 75 0.84 -6.66 -8.80
N GLU A 76 1.80 -6.50 -9.70
CA GLU A 76 3.23 -6.61 -9.39
C GLU A 76 3.67 -5.57 -8.35
N LEU A 77 3.30 -4.29 -8.56
CA LEU A 77 3.64 -3.20 -7.63
C LEU A 77 3.04 -3.42 -6.24
N ILE A 78 1.81 -3.94 -6.16
CA ILE A 78 1.18 -4.29 -4.88
C ILE A 78 1.96 -5.42 -4.20
N THR A 79 2.34 -6.46 -4.94
CA THR A 79 3.09 -7.60 -4.42
C THR A 79 4.44 -7.16 -3.83
N ILE A 80 5.18 -6.33 -4.56
CA ILE A 80 6.45 -5.77 -4.09
C ILE A 80 6.23 -4.91 -2.84
N SER A 81 5.20 -4.04 -2.83
CA SER A 81 4.88 -3.20 -1.68
C SER A 81 4.55 -4.01 -0.42
N VAL A 82 3.82 -5.11 -0.56
CA VAL A 82 3.46 -6.00 0.55
C VAL A 82 4.69 -6.71 1.09
N ALA A 83 5.55 -7.23 0.22
CA ALA A 83 6.80 -7.87 0.60
C ALA A 83 7.73 -6.89 1.34
N ASP A 84 7.85 -5.66 0.84
CA ASP A 84 8.63 -4.59 1.46
C ASP A 84 8.10 -4.24 2.85
N ASN A 85 6.79 -4.02 2.99
CA ASN A 85 6.17 -3.74 4.28
C ASN A 85 6.38 -4.89 5.29
N LYS A 86 6.35 -6.14 4.83
CA LYS A 86 6.65 -7.31 5.66
C LYS A 86 8.10 -7.29 6.16
N CYS A 87 9.07 -7.08 5.26
CA CYS A 87 10.49 -6.97 5.62
C CYS A 87 10.75 -5.82 6.60
N HIS A 88 10.14 -4.65 6.36
CA HIS A 88 10.23 -3.49 7.26
C HIS A 88 9.65 -3.79 8.66
N CYS A 89 8.51 -4.49 8.74
CA CYS A 89 7.92 -4.90 10.02
C CYS A 89 8.83 -5.87 10.77
N GLU A 90 9.32 -6.92 10.11
CA GLU A 90 10.22 -7.92 10.68
C GLU A 90 11.52 -7.28 11.19
N LYS A 91 12.11 -6.37 10.41
CA LYS A 91 13.32 -5.63 10.81
C LYS A 91 13.07 -4.78 12.05
N ARG A 92 11.94 -4.05 12.10
CA ARG A 92 11.60 -3.22 13.26
C ARG A 92 11.38 -4.06 14.51
N GLU A 93 10.67 -5.18 14.40
CA GLU A 93 10.43 -6.12 15.50
C GLU A 93 11.73 -6.71 16.03
N HIS A 94 12.61 -7.17 15.14
CA HIS A 94 13.93 -7.68 15.48
C HIS A 94 14.76 -6.65 16.26
N LEU A 95 14.85 -5.42 15.76
CA LEU A 95 15.60 -4.34 16.42
C LEU A 95 14.99 -3.94 17.75
N SER A 96 13.65 -3.92 17.85
CA SER A 96 12.94 -3.61 19.09
C SER A 96 13.22 -4.67 20.17
N ARG A 97 13.21 -5.96 19.79
CA ARG A 97 13.56 -7.04 20.70
C ARG A 97 15.02 -6.95 21.14
N LYS A 98 15.93 -6.75 20.19
CA LYS A 98 17.36 -6.58 20.47
C LYS A 98 17.64 -5.38 21.39
N GLY A 99 16.93 -4.27 21.20
CA GLY A 99 17.00 -3.09 22.07
C GLY A 99 16.66 -3.43 23.51
N ARG A 100 15.52 -4.10 23.75
CA ARG A 100 15.10 -4.55 25.09
C ARG A 100 16.11 -5.49 25.74
N GLU A 101 16.65 -6.44 24.97
CA GLU A 101 17.69 -7.36 25.46
C GLU A 101 18.96 -6.61 25.88
N LEU A 102 19.41 -5.65 25.07
CA LEU A 102 20.59 -4.83 25.37
C LEU A 102 20.38 -3.89 26.56
N GLU A 103 19.20 -3.30 26.71
CA GLU A 103 18.83 -2.49 27.88
C GLU A 103 18.92 -3.31 29.16
N HIS A 104 18.35 -4.52 29.16
CA HIS A 104 18.40 -5.42 30.30
C HIS A 104 19.84 -5.87 30.63
N MET A 105 20.66 -6.17 29.61
CA MET A 105 22.08 -6.49 29.84
C MET A 105 22.89 -5.28 30.34
N HIS A 106 22.59 -4.08 29.85
CA HIS A 106 23.26 -2.86 30.29
C HIS A 106 22.96 -2.56 31.75
N LEU A 107 21.69 -2.67 32.18
CA LEU A 107 21.26 -2.52 33.58
C LEU A 107 22.01 -3.47 34.53
N ARG A 108 22.33 -4.69 34.08
CA ARG A 108 23.04 -5.70 34.90
C ARG A 108 24.56 -5.55 34.93
N THR A 109 25.15 -5.08 33.84
CA THR A 109 26.60 -5.21 33.61
C THR A 109 27.32 -3.86 33.52
N GLY A 110 26.61 -2.77 33.21
CA GLY A 110 27.18 -1.41 33.11
C GLY A 110 28.27 -1.23 32.03
N THR A 111 28.42 -2.17 31.09
CA THR A 111 29.58 -2.19 30.19
C THR A 111 29.43 -1.20 29.03
N PRO A 112 30.46 -0.38 28.70
CA PRO A 112 30.38 0.64 27.64
C PRO A 112 30.15 0.06 26.24
N LYS A 113 30.61 -1.18 25.99
CA LYS A 113 30.38 -1.89 24.73
C LYS A 113 28.89 -2.16 24.47
N ILE A 114 28.13 -2.50 25.51
CA ILE A 114 26.69 -2.78 25.43
C ILE A 114 25.93 -1.48 25.18
N LEU A 115 26.34 -0.39 25.82
CA LEU A 115 25.78 0.95 25.60
C LEU A 115 25.96 1.39 24.14
N CYS A 116 27.15 1.22 23.57
CA CYS A 116 27.40 1.54 22.16
C CYS A 116 26.49 0.72 21.20
N GLN A 117 26.28 -0.56 21.49
CA GLN A 117 25.37 -1.40 20.70
C GLN A 117 23.90 -0.98 20.85
N LEU A 118 23.50 -0.54 22.05
CA LEU A 118 22.16 -0.03 22.32
C LEU A 118 21.91 1.26 21.53
N GLU A 119 22.84 2.22 21.59
CA GLU A 119 22.77 3.46 20.81
C GLU A 119 22.71 3.20 19.32
N ALA A 120 23.50 2.25 18.81
CA ALA A 120 23.45 1.86 17.40
C ALA A 120 22.08 1.26 17.02
N THR A 121 21.51 0.43 17.89
CA THR A 121 20.17 -0.17 17.68
C THR A 121 19.08 0.90 17.70
N HIS A 122 19.16 1.84 18.65
CA HIS A 122 18.23 2.96 18.75
C HIS A 122 18.31 3.88 17.52
N LYS A 123 19.52 4.21 17.05
CA LYS A 123 19.71 4.97 15.81
C LYS A 123 19.05 4.28 14.61
N GLN A 124 19.15 2.95 14.51
CA GLN A 124 18.49 2.20 13.44
C GLN A 124 16.97 2.24 13.54
N LEU A 125 16.40 2.14 14.75
CA LEU A 125 14.95 2.29 14.97
C LEU A 125 14.46 3.69 14.58
N VAL A 126 15.16 4.73 15.02
CA VAL A 126 14.86 6.12 14.64
C VAL A 126 14.93 6.30 13.13
N GLY A 127 15.90 5.68 12.45
CA GLY A 127 15.98 5.66 11.00
C GLY A 127 14.71 5.08 10.34
N LEU A 128 14.20 3.96 10.83
CA LEU A 128 12.97 3.36 10.32
C LEU A 128 11.73 4.23 10.57
N ASP A 129 11.68 4.94 11.70
CA ASP A 129 10.59 5.87 12.00
C ASP A 129 10.65 7.14 11.14
N LEU A 130 11.86 7.62 10.83
CA LEU A 130 12.09 8.71 9.88
C LEU A 130 11.62 8.34 8.48
N ASP A 131 11.96 7.15 7.98
CA ASP A 131 11.49 6.65 6.68
C ASP A 131 9.95 6.66 6.60
N LYS A 132 9.29 6.25 7.69
CA LYS A 132 7.82 6.27 7.78
C LYS A 132 7.25 7.68 7.80
N ALA A 133 7.92 8.61 8.49
CA ALA A 133 7.53 10.03 8.53
C ALA A 133 7.72 10.71 7.16
N GLU A 134 8.79 10.39 6.46
CA GLU A 134 9.04 10.86 5.09
C GLU A 134 7.93 10.35 4.16
N TYR A 135 7.61 9.05 4.21
CA TYR A 135 6.52 8.50 3.41
C TYR A 135 5.17 9.18 3.70
N ALA A 136 4.85 9.43 4.98
CA ALA A 136 3.64 10.15 5.37
C ALA A 136 3.62 11.57 4.79
N THR A 137 4.77 12.26 4.77
CA THR A 137 4.93 13.59 4.19
C THR A 137 4.71 13.59 2.68
N LEU A 138 5.28 12.61 1.96
CA LEU A 138 5.10 12.44 0.52
C LEU A 138 3.63 12.16 0.17
N ARG A 139 2.96 11.32 0.95
CA ARG A 139 1.51 11.04 0.80
C ARG A 139 0.67 12.28 1.03
N PHE A 140 1.00 13.07 2.05
CA PHE A 140 0.29 14.31 2.33
C PHE A 140 0.45 15.31 1.19
N ARG A 141 1.68 15.53 0.71
CA ARG A 141 1.97 16.43 -0.43
C ARG A 141 1.22 16.02 -1.70
N HIS A 142 1.21 14.72 -1.99
CA HIS A 142 0.46 14.18 -3.13
C HIS A 142 -1.06 14.38 -2.99
N THR A 143 -1.59 14.15 -1.78
CA THR A 143 -3.01 14.38 -1.49
C THR A 143 -3.37 15.86 -1.68
N PHE A 144 -2.53 16.76 -1.17
CA PHE A 144 -2.68 18.20 -1.40
C PHE A 144 -2.64 18.57 -2.89
N TYR A 145 -1.70 18.02 -3.65
CA TYR A 145 -1.61 18.26 -5.09
C TYR A 145 -2.88 17.83 -5.84
N ILE A 146 -3.46 16.66 -5.52
CA ILE A 146 -4.72 16.21 -6.11
C ILE A 146 -5.90 17.11 -5.71
N GLY A 147 -5.91 17.58 -4.46
CA GLY A 147 -6.96 18.47 -3.94
C GLY A 147 -6.92 19.89 -4.51
N GLY A 148 -5.77 20.33 -5.03
CA GLY A 148 -5.55 21.72 -5.46
C GLY A 148 -5.83 22.72 -4.32
N ASP A 149 -6.27 23.93 -4.67
CA ASP A 149 -6.62 24.99 -3.72
C ASP A 149 -7.96 24.76 -2.98
N LYS A 150 -8.57 23.58 -3.16
CA LYS A 150 -9.87 23.26 -2.56
C LYS A 150 -9.65 22.63 -1.19
N CYS A 151 -9.49 23.46 -0.16
CA CYS A 151 -9.42 23.04 1.25
C CYS A 151 -10.57 22.09 1.65
N GLY A 152 -11.76 22.26 1.06
CA GLY A 152 -12.91 21.38 1.29
C GLY A 152 -12.67 19.92 0.88
N TRP A 153 -11.93 19.67 -0.21
CA TRP A 153 -11.61 18.31 -0.64
C TRP A 153 -10.66 17.61 0.35
N VAL A 154 -9.67 18.35 0.88
CA VAL A 154 -8.73 17.81 1.87
C VAL A 154 -9.44 17.44 3.17
N LEU A 155 -10.35 18.30 3.64
CA LEU A 155 -11.17 18.04 4.84
C LEU A 155 -12.10 16.83 4.63
N GLU A 156 -12.77 16.75 3.49
CA GLU A 156 -13.65 15.63 3.16
C GLU A 156 -12.86 14.31 3.02
N HIS A 157 -11.67 14.36 2.42
CA HIS A 157 -10.78 13.22 2.30
C HIS A 157 -10.27 12.74 3.67
N SER A 158 -9.91 13.67 4.56
CA SER A 158 -9.50 13.38 5.94
C SER A 158 -10.64 12.73 6.75
N ASN A 159 -11.86 13.26 6.62
CA ASN A 159 -13.07 12.69 7.22
C ASN A 159 -13.34 11.27 6.72
N ARG A 160 -13.26 11.02 5.40
CA ARG A 160 -13.45 9.69 4.81
C ARG A 160 -12.43 8.66 5.29
N GLN A 161 -11.20 9.10 5.61
CA GLN A 161 -10.17 8.22 6.16
C GLN A 161 -10.24 8.06 7.70
N GLY A 162 -11.18 8.71 8.37
CA GLY A 162 -11.29 8.68 9.84
C GLY A 162 -10.10 9.33 10.56
N ARG A 163 -9.37 10.23 9.89
CA ARG A 163 -8.20 10.94 10.44
C ARG A 163 -8.58 12.25 11.12
N TYR A 164 -9.79 12.73 10.88
CA TYR A 164 -10.33 13.92 11.52
C TYR A 164 -10.88 13.56 12.90
N ILE A 165 -10.29 14.14 13.94
CA ILE A 165 -10.84 14.14 15.29
C ILE A 165 -11.56 15.49 15.44
N PRO A 166 -12.90 15.53 15.56
CA PRO A 166 -13.61 16.77 15.79
C PRO A 166 -13.13 17.41 17.09
N TRP A 167 -12.74 18.68 17.05
CA TRP A 167 -12.51 19.44 18.26
C TRP A 167 -13.84 19.73 18.95
N ARG A 168 -14.08 19.04 20.08
CA ARG A 168 -15.22 19.15 21.02
C ARG A 168 -16.61 18.83 20.46
N GLN A 169 -17.31 17.97 21.18
CA GLN A 169 -18.64 18.28 21.70
C GLN A 169 -18.55 18.19 23.23
#